data_AF-A0A3C1FAI9-F1
#
_entry.id   AF-A0A3C1FAI9-F1
#
_cell.length_a   1.000
_cell.length_b   1.000
_cell.length_c   1.000
_cell.angle_alpha   90.00
_cell.angle_beta   90.00
_cell.angle_gamma   90.00
#
_symmetry.space_group_name_H-M   'P 1'
#
loop_
_entity.id
_entity.type
_entity.pdbx_description
1 polymer ?
#
loop_
_entity_poly.entity_id
_entity_poly.type
_entity_poly.pdbx_seq_one_letter_code
_entity_poly.pdbx_strand_id
1 'polypeptide(L)'
;MSFKNDKEFDAKLMNFDGDRYDVVVLASMWAKELKKKDEYKNQPNAVVIKVALDDILSNRVSKEEVLTVSKKNLEAELKAQEEARKEAERKAKEPMKL
;
A
#
# COMPACT_ATOMS: atom_id res chain seq x y z
N MET A 1 4.32 21.74 -6.64
CA MET A 1 2.95 21.40 -7.07
C MET A 1 2.17 22.70 -7.18
N SER A 2 1.33 22.84 -8.22
CA SER A 2 0.55 24.06 -8.48
C SER A 2 -0.71 24.09 -7.62
N PHE A 3 -0.96 25.21 -6.93
CA PHE A 3 -2.11 25.43 -6.05
C PHE A 3 -3.49 25.16 -6.68
N LYS A 4 -3.59 25.16 -8.02
CA LYS A 4 -4.85 24.83 -8.73
C LYS A 4 -5.19 23.35 -8.65
N ASN A 5 -4.21 22.45 -8.77
CA ASN A 5 -4.43 21.01 -8.74
C ASN A 5 -4.84 20.52 -7.34
N ASP A 6 -4.39 21.22 -6.30
CA ASP A 6 -4.74 20.88 -4.92
C ASP A 6 -6.22 21.18 -4.63
N LYS A 7 -6.76 22.31 -5.13
CA LYS A 7 -8.18 22.64 -4.97
C LYS A 7 -9.11 21.66 -5.67
N GLU A 8 -8.75 21.20 -6.86
CA GLU A 8 -9.54 20.20 -7.59
C GLU A 8 -9.54 18.85 -6.89
N PHE A 9 -8.39 18.45 -6.36
CA PHE A 9 -8.25 17.24 -5.54
C PHE A 9 -9.09 17.33 -4.26
N ASP A 10 -8.97 18.43 -3.52
CA ASP A 10 -9.73 18.65 -2.28
C ASP A 10 -11.23 18.63 -2.54
N ALA A 11 -11.69 19.24 -3.65
CA ALA A 11 -13.09 19.21 -4.05
C ALA A 11 -13.57 17.77 -4.38
N LYS A 12 -12.78 16.98 -5.11
CA LYS A 12 -13.11 15.57 -5.39
C LYS A 12 -13.23 14.74 -4.11
N LEU A 13 -12.33 14.94 -3.15
CA LEU A 13 -12.36 14.22 -1.88
C LEU A 13 -13.56 14.62 -1.03
N MET A 14 -13.89 15.91 -0.99
CA MET A 14 -15.00 16.43 -0.19
C MET A 14 -16.37 16.10 -0.80
N ASN A 15 -16.47 16.03 -2.12
CA ASN A 15 -17.69 15.72 -2.86
C ASN A 15 -17.82 14.23 -3.22
N PHE A 16 -16.99 13.36 -2.64
CA PHE A 16 -17.08 11.93 -2.90
C PHE A 16 -18.33 11.35 -2.22
N ASP A 17 -19.25 10.81 -3.01
CA ASP A 17 -20.56 10.30 -2.56
C ASP A 17 -20.48 8.97 -1.76
N GLY A 18 -19.32 8.32 -1.72
CA GLY A 18 -19.10 7.12 -0.91
C GLY A 18 -18.60 7.42 0.51
N ASP A 19 -18.36 6.36 1.30
CA ASP A 19 -17.80 6.54 2.64
C ASP A 19 -16.35 7.03 2.57
N ARG A 20 -16.13 8.26 3.05
CA ARG A 20 -14.82 8.92 3.06
C ARG A 20 -13.81 8.18 3.94
N TYR A 21 -14.26 7.50 4.99
CA TYR A 21 -13.37 6.69 5.84
C TYR A 21 -12.91 5.44 5.11
N ASP A 22 -13.80 4.79 4.35
CA ASP A 22 -13.44 3.64 3.50
C ASP A 22 -12.39 4.04 2.45
N VAL A 23 -12.54 5.21 1.82
CA VAL A 23 -11.58 5.69 0.82
C VAL A 23 -10.19 5.90 1.43
N VAL A 24 -10.11 6.47 2.63
CA VAL A 24 -8.82 6.68 3.31
C VAL A 24 -8.15 5.34 3.66
N VAL A 25 -8.92 4.35 4.10
CA VAL A 25 -8.41 3.00 4.37
C VAL A 25 -7.92 2.35 3.07
N LEU A 26 -8.71 2.40 2.01
CA LEU A 26 -8.34 1.87 0.70
C LEU A 26 -7.09 2.55 0.14
N ALA A 27 -6.99 3.86 0.24
CA ALA A 27 -5.81 4.60 -0.20
C ALA A 27 -4.57 4.25 0.62
N SER A 28 -4.72 3.99 1.92
CA SER A 28 -3.60 3.56 2.78
C SER A 28 -3.11 2.17 2.38
N MET A 29 -4.04 1.24 2.10
CA MET A 29 -3.70 -0.09 1.58
C MET A 29 -3.01 0.02 0.22
N TRP A 30 -3.56 0.79 -0.70
CA TRP A 30 -2.98 0.97 -2.04
C TRP A 30 -1.62 1.67 -2.01
N ALA A 31 -1.44 2.67 -1.14
CA ALA A 31 -0.16 3.35 -0.96
C ALA A 31 0.95 2.40 -0.48
N LYS A 32 0.64 1.41 0.37
CA LYS A 32 1.59 0.36 0.76
C LYS A 32 2.07 -0.44 -0.46
N GLU A 33 1.16 -0.72 -1.39
CA GLU A 33 1.49 -1.45 -2.61
C GLU A 33 2.25 -0.58 -3.63
N LEU A 34 1.91 0.71 -3.75
CA LEU A 34 2.66 1.66 -4.56
C LEU A 34 4.11 1.79 -4.08
N LYS A 35 4.35 1.83 -2.76
CA LYS A 35 5.71 1.90 -2.17
C LYS A 35 6.62 0.72 -2.50
N LYS A 36 6.09 -0.38 -3.03
CA LYS A 36 6.89 -1.52 -3.53
C LYS A 36 7.43 -1.30 -4.94
N LYS A 37 6.85 -0.38 -5.71
CA LYS A 37 7.32 0.00 -7.04
C LYS A 37 8.48 0.98 -6.92
N ASP A 38 9.50 0.83 -7.77
CA ASP A 38 10.72 1.66 -7.71
C ASP A 38 10.44 3.17 -7.82
N GLU A 39 9.43 3.54 -8.60
CA GLU A 39 9.00 4.94 -8.78
C GLU A 39 8.59 5.62 -7.45
N TYR A 40 7.95 4.88 -6.54
CA TYR A 40 7.39 5.43 -5.30
C TYR A 40 8.17 5.02 -4.04
N LYS A 41 9.06 4.03 -4.13
CA LYS A 41 9.80 3.46 -3.00
C LYS A 41 10.46 4.52 -2.12
N ASN A 42 11.07 5.53 -2.75
CA ASN A 42 11.80 6.60 -2.04
C ASN A 42 10.97 7.88 -1.85
N GLN A 43 9.72 7.91 -2.30
CA GLN A 43 8.85 9.07 -2.14
C GLN A 43 8.32 9.17 -0.69
N PRO A 44 8.08 10.39 -0.18
CA PRO A 44 7.44 10.59 1.12
C PRO A 44 6.05 9.95 1.17
N ASN A 45 5.66 9.38 2.32
CA ASN A 45 4.38 8.69 2.46
C ASN A 45 3.18 9.58 2.09
N ALA A 46 3.21 10.86 2.46
CA ALA A 46 2.15 11.81 2.12
C ALA A 46 1.96 11.96 0.60
N VAL A 47 3.06 11.94 -0.17
CA VAL A 47 3.00 12.02 -1.65
C VAL A 47 2.36 10.75 -2.21
N VAL A 48 2.76 9.58 -1.72
CA VAL A 48 2.22 8.30 -2.22
C VAL A 48 0.76 8.09 -1.83
N ILE A 49 0.36 8.52 -0.62
CA ILE A 49 -1.05 8.50 -0.20
C ILE A 49 -1.89 9.41 -1.11
N LYS A 50 -1.38 10.59 -1.49
CA LYS A 50 -2.10 11.47 -2.42
C LYS A 50 -2.27 10.83 -3.80
N VAL A 51 -1.24 10.15 -4.32
CA VAL A 51 -1.35 9.37 -5.57
C VAL A 51 -2.40 8.28 -5.43
N ALA A 52 -2.38 7.55 -4.32
CA ALA A 52 -3.36 6.49 -4.08
C ALA A 52 -4.80 7.01 -4.00
N LEU A 53 -5.00 8.16 -3.34
CA LEU A 53 -6.30 8.84 -3.31
C LEU A 53 -6.74 9.28 -4.71
N ASP A 54 -5.85 9.85 -5.51
CA ASP A 54 -6.17 10.27 -6.89
C ASP A 54 -6.55 9.07 -7.78
N ASP A 55 -5.85 7.95 -7.66
CA ASP A 55 -6.15 6.72 -8.40
C ASP A 55 -7.56 6.20 -8.08
N ILE A 56 -7.95 6.20 -6.80
CA ILE A 56 -9.26 5.74 -6.34
C ILE A 56 -10.35 6.74 -6.77
N LEU A 57 -10.16 8.02 -6.48
CA LEU A 57 -11.16 9.07 -6.80
C LEU A 57 -11.36 9.26 -8.31
N SER A 58 -10.34 8.93 -9.11
CA SER A 58 -10.41 8.97 -10.57
C SER A 58 -10.80 7.63 -11.20
N ASN A 59 -11.20 6.63 -10.40
CA ASN A 59 -11.58 5.27 -10.84
C ASN A 59 -10.49 4.57 -11.68
N ARG A 60 -9.21 4.90 -11.51
CA ARG A 60 -8.09 4.16 -12.12
C ARG A 60 -7.86 2.81 -11.44
N VAL A 61 -8.25 2.70 -10.17
CA VAL A 61 -8.22 1.47 -9.39
C VAL A 61 -9.56 1.30 -8.69
N SER A 62 -10.13 0.10 -8.73
CA SER A 62 -11.37 -0.21 -8.01
C SER A 62 -11.11 -0.68 -6.58
N LYS A 63 -12.15 -0.65 -5.73
CA LYS A 63 -12.10 -1.22 -4.38
C LYS A 63 -11.70 -2.70 -4.42
N GLU A 64 -12.29 -3.46 -5.32
CA GLU A 64 -12.05 -4.90 -5.47
C GLU A 64 -10.60 -5.18 -5.87
N GLU A 65 -10.01 -4.33 -6.73
CA GLU A 65 -8.63 -4.46 -7.15
C GLU A 65 -7.67 -4.19 -5.98
N VAL A 66 -7.86 -3.08 -5.25
CA VAL A 66 -7.06 -2.73 -4.06
C VAL A 66 -7.07 -3.88 -3.05
N LEU A 67 -8.27 -4.40 -2.71
CA LEU A 67 -8.42 -5.48 -1.76
C LEU A 67 -7.74 -6.78 -2.24
N THR A 68 -7.90 -7.11 -3.53
CA THR A 68 -7.31 -8.32 -4.12
C THR A 68 -5.79 -8.28 -4.09
N VAL A 69 -5.18 -7.17 -4.53
CA VAL A 69 -3.72 -7.01 -4.54
C VAL A 69 -3.17 -7.02 -3.12
N SER A 70 -3.80 -6.25 -2.22
CA SER A 70 -3.36 -6.15 -0.82
C SER A 70 -3.41 -7.51 -0.11
N LYS A 71 -4.48 -8.29 -0.35
CA LYS A 71 -4.62 -9.64 0.23
C LYS A 71 -3.52 -10.58 -0.26
N LYS A 72 -3.31 -10.66 -1.58
CA LYS A 72 -2.26 -11.52 -2.16
C LYS A 72 -0.87 -11.17 -1.64
N ASN A 73 -0.59 -9.88 -1.51
CA ASN A 73 0.70 -9.42 -1.04
C ASN A 73 0.88 -9.64 0.46
N LEU A 74 -0.17 -9.50 1.27
CA LEU A 74 -0.13 -9.87 2.69
C LEU A 74 0.12 -11.38 2.88
N GLU A 75 -0.55 -12.23 2.11
CA GLU A 75 -0.33 -13.69 2.14
C GLU A 75 1.12 -14.06 1.77
N ALA A 76 1.68 -13.39 0.76
CA ALA A 76 3.08 -13.58 0.37
C ALA A 76 4.07 -13.11 1.47
N GLU A 77 3.82 -11.96 2.09
CA GLU A 77 4.63 -11.43 3.21
C GLU A 77 4.62 -12.40 4.41
N LEU A 78 3.45 -12.91 4.78
CA LEU A 78 3.30 -13.87 5.88
C LEU A 78 4.02 -15.18 5.59
N LYS A 79 3.92 -15.69 4.36
CA LYS A 79 4.62 -16.92 3.95
C LYS A 79 6.14 -16.74 4.01
N ALA A 80 6.66 -15.63 3.50
CA ALA A 80 8.09 -15.34 3.54
C ALA A 80 8.60 -15.19 4.99
N GLN A 81 7.81 -14.56 5.87
CA GLN A 81 8.15 -14.43 7.28
C GLN A 81 8.21 -15.79 8.00
N GLU A 82 7.25 -16.67 7.71
CA GLU A 82 7.22 -18.01 8.29
C GLU A 82 8.41 -18.87 7.84
N GLU A 83 8.76 -18.80 6.54
CA GLU A 83 9.93 -19.50 5.99
C GLU A 83 11.24 -18.98 6.60
N ALA A 84 11.39 -17.66 6.74
CA ALA A 84 12.54 -17.04 7.40
C ALA A 84 12.66 -17.45 8.88
N ARG A 85 11.53 -17.56 9.60
CA ARG A 85 11.50 -18.03 10.99
C ARG A 85 11.99 -19.47 11.09
N LYS A 86 11.47 -20.37 10.25
CA LYS A 86 11.89 -21.79 10.22
C LYS A 86 13.38 -21.95 9.88
N GLU A 87 13.89 -21.15 8.95
CA GLU A 87 15.31 -21.18 8.59
C GLU A 87 16.20 -20.69 9.74
N ALA A 88 15.82 -19.60 10.41
CA ALA A 88 16.54 -19.09 11.58
C ALA A 88 16.58 -20.12 12.72
N GLU A 89 15.47 -20.81 12.98
CA GLU A 89 15.41 -21.89 13.97
C GLU A 89 16.29 -23.09 13.60
N ARG A 90 16.37 -23.45 12.30
CA ARG A 90 17.26 -24.52 11.84
C ARG A 90 18.74 -24.14 12.01
N LYS A 91 19.12 -22.93 11.61
CA LYS A 91 20.49 -22.39 11.78
C LYS A 91 20.90 -22.29 13.25
N ALA A 92 19.96 -21.99 14.15
CA ALA A 92 20.23 -21.92 15.59
C ALA A 92 20.38 -23.31 16.25
N LYS A 93 19.83 -24.36 15.64
CA LYS A 93 19.89 -25.75 16.14
C LYS A 93 21.02 -26.58 15.54
N GLU A 94 21.61 -26.15 14.43
CA GLU A 94 22.85 -26.74 13.92
C GLU A 94 24.00 -26.31 14.84
N PRO A 95 24.65 -27.23 15.60
CA PRO A 95 25.76 -26.86 16.45
C PRO A 95 26.87 -26.30 15.57
N MET A 96 27.43 -25.14 15.96
CA MET A 96 28.67 -24.61 15.38
C MET A 96 29.70 -25.74 15.38
N LYS A 97 29.89 -26.39 14.23
CA LYS A 97 31.05 -27.23 13.98
C LYS A 97 32.22 -26.26 13.84
N LEU A 98 32.84 -25.93 14.98
CA LEU A 98 34.20 -25.42 15.03
C LEU A 98 35.17 -26.59 14.81
#